data_AF-A0A379SAG7-F1
#
_entry.id   AF-A0A379SAG7-F1
#
_cell.length_a   1.000
_cell.length_b   1.000
_cell.length_c   1.000
_cell.angle_alpha   90.00
_cell.angle_beta   90.00
_cell.angle_gamma   90.00
#
_symmetry.space_group_name_H-M   'P 1'
#
loop_
_entity.id
_entity.type
_entity.pdbx_description
1 polymer ?
#
loop_
_entity_poly.entity_id
_entity_poly.type
_entity_poly.pdbx_seq_one_letter_code
_entity_poly.pdbx_strand_id
1 'polypeptide(L)' 'MRFLRQVQHELKLENITPVQSRVEAYPSEPPFDGVISRAFASLSDMVSWCRHLPGDKGRFYALKGQLPEDEIASLA' A
#
# COMPACT_ATOMS: atom_id res chain seq x y z
N MET A 1 -2.42 3.97 15.70
CA MET A 1 -1.45 2.96 16.21
C MET A 1 -2.00 2.03 17.27
N ARG A 2 -2.74 2.51 18.28
CA ARG A 2 -3.25 1.67 19.37
C ARG A 2 -4.09 0.48 18.90
N PHE A 3 -5.03 0.71 17.98
CA PHE A 3 -5.86 -0.35 17.39
C PHE A 3 -5.03 -1.44 16.70
N LEU A 4 -4.08 -1.07 15.83
CA LEU A 4 -3.26 -2.04 15.11
C LEU A 4 -2.42 -2.91 16.05
N ARG A 5 -1.85 -2.32 17.11
CA ARG A 5 -1.10 -3.08 18.13
C ARG A 5 -2.00 -4.00 18.96
N GLN A 6 -3.22 -3.56 19.27
CA GLN A 6 -4.21 -4.40 19.94
C GLN A 6 -4.57 -5.61 19.07
N VAL A 7 -4.90 -5.41 17.79
CA VAL A 7 -5.19 -6.49 16.84
C VAL A 7 -4.00 -7.45 16.70
N GLN A 8 -2.78 -6.91 16.59
CA GLN A 8 -1.56 -7.71 16.55
C GLN A 8 -1.45 -8.65 17.76
N HIS A 9 -1.73 -8.13 18.96
CA HIS A 9 -1.66 -8.90 20.20
C HIS A 9 -2.80 -9.94 20.31
N GLU A 10 -4.04 -9.53 20.04
CA GLU A 10 -5.21 -10.41 20.12
C GLU A 10 -5.14 -11.58 19.14
N LEU A 11 -4.63 -11.33 17.92
CA LEU A 11 -4.50 -12.35 16.87
C LEU A 11 -3.14 -13.07 16.88
N LYS A 12 -2.22 -12.71 17.79
CA LYS A 12 -0.85 -13.27 17.89
C LYS A 12 -0.08 -13.19 16.57
N LEU A 13 -0.14 -12.04 15.90
CA LEU A 13 0.53 -11.83 14.62
C LEU A 13 2.00 -11.44 14.84
N GLU A 14 2.91 -12.31 14.41
CA GLU A 14 4.35 -12.12 14.53
C GLU A 14 5.00 -11.52 13.28
N ASN A 15 4.28 -11.52 12.15
CA ASN A 15 4.77 -11.14 10.83
C ASN A 15 4.26 -9.78 10.34
N ILE A 16 3.83 -8.90 11.25
CA ILE A 16 3.38 -7.54 10.92
C ILE A 16 4.14 -6.50 11.72
N THR A 17 4.39 -5.35 11.09
CA THR A 17 5.04 -4.20 11.74
C THR A 17 4.19 -2.95 11.51
N PRO A 18 3.37 -2.56 12.49
CA PRO A 18 2.62 -1.31 12.40
C PRO A 18 3.57 -0.12 12.38
N VAL A 19 3.42 0.79 11.41
CA VAL A 19 4.17 2.05 11.32
C VAL A 19 3.21 3.22 11.16
N GLN A 20 3.47 4.33 11.86
CA GLN A 20 2.79 5.59 11.66
C GLN A 20 3.77 6.57 11.02
N SER A 21 3.66 6.71 9.70
CA SER A 21 4.45 7.64 8.91
C SER A 21 3.63 8.17 7.75
N ARG A 22 4.06 9.29 7.19
CA ARG A 22 3.69 9.69 5.83
C ARG A 22 4.37 8.72 4.86
N VAL A 23 3.67 8.34 3.80
CA VAL A 23 4.18 7.34 2.86
C VAL A 23 5.40 7.88 2.11
N GLU A 24 5.39 9.17 1.80
CA GLU A 24 6.45 9.88 1.09
C GLU A 24 7.79 9.90 1.85
N ALA A 25 7.75 9.72 3.18
CA ALA A 25 8.92 9.70 4.05
C ALA A 25 9.31 8.28 4.51
N TYR A 26 8.58 7.26 4.06
CA TYR A 26 8.85 5.89 4.48
C TYR A 26 10.01 5.30 3.67
N PRO A 27 11.03 4.71 4.32
CA PRO A 27 12.17 4.15 3.61
C PRO A 27 11.76 2.92 2.78
N SER A 28 12.22 2.86 1.54
CA SER A 28 12.00 1.75 0.62
C SER A 28 13.14 0.73 0.59
N GLU A 29 13.97 0.70 1.65
CA GLU A 29 15.07 -0.24 1.79
C GLU A 29 14.80 -1.20 2.97
N PRO A 30 14.70 -2.52 2.72
CA PRO A 30 14.63 -3.19 1.42
C PRO A 30 13.31 -2.89 0.67
N PRO A 31 13.32 -2.96 -0.67
CA PRO A 31 12.11 -2.72 -1.46
C PRO A 31 11.05 -3.78 -1.20
N PHE A 32 9.78 -3.40 -1.36
CA PHE A 32 8.65 -4.29 -1.17
C PHE A 32 8.35 -5.12 -2.42
N ASP A 33 7.97 -6.40 -2.23
CA ASP A 33 7.45 -7.24 -3.31
C ASP A 33 6.05 -6.79 -3.77
N GLY A 34 5.30 -6.14 -2.88
CA GLY A 34 3.95 -5.69 -3.18
C GLY A 34 3.48 -4.58 -2.26
N VAL A 35 2.74 -3.63 -2.83
CA VAL A 35 2.03 -2.58 -2.10
C VAL A 35 0.54 -2.77 -2.33
N ILE A 36 -0.21 -2.97 -1.25
CA ILE A 36 -1.66 -3.14 -1.29
C ILE A 36 -2.36 -1.96 -0.61
N SER A 37 -3.45 -1.49 -1.21
CA SER A 37 -4.30 -0.49 -0.55
C SER A 37 -5.77 -0.64 -0.92
N ARG A 38 -6.60 -0.28 0.07
CA ARG A 38 -8.06 -0.22 -0.02
C ARG A 38 -8.52 1.08 0.62
N ALA A 39 -8.26 2.22 -0.05
CA ALA A 39 -8.79 3.55 0.30
C ALA A 39 -8.32 4.69 -0.64
N PHE A 40 -7.76 4.42 -1.82
CA PHE A 40 -7.33 5.51 -2.71
C PHE A 40 -8.48 6.09 -3.52
N ALA A 41 -8.48 7.43 -3.66
CA ALA A 41 -9.40 8.16 -4.53
C ALA A 41 -9.22 7.69 -5.98
N SER A 42 -7.98 7.54 -6.44
CA SER A 42 -7.64 7.03 -7.77
C SER A 42 -6.44 6.08 -7.76
N LEU A 43 -6.29 5.26 -8.82
CA LEU A 43 -5.11 4.41 -9.02
C LEU A 43 -3.86 5.24 -9.30
N SER A 44 -3.98 6.39 -9.98
CA SER A 44 -2.86 7.29 -10.24
C SER A 44 -2.29 7.87 -8.96
N ASP A 45 -3.12 8.26 -7.98
CA ASP A 45 -2.66 8.72 -6.66
C ASP A 45 -1.86 7.63 -5.94
N MET A 46 -2.37 6.39 -5.97
CA MET A 46 -1.68 5.24 -5.38
C MET A 46 -0.29 5.05 -5.97
N VAL A 47 -0.20 5.01 -7.30
CA VAL A 47 1.09 4.81 -7.99
C VAL A 47 2.02 5.99 -7.73
N SER A 48 1.51 7.22 -7.79
CA SER A 48 2.30 8.44 -7.58
C SER A 48 2.95 8.47 -6.19
N TRP A 49 2.19 8.23 -5.13
CA TRP A 49 2.69 8.33 -3.76
C TRP A 49 3.54 7.13 -3.34
N CYS A 50 3.21 5.94 -3.85
CA CYS A 50 3.85 4.71 -3.42
C CYS A 50 4.93 4.20 -4.39
N ARG A 51 5.21 4.90 -5.50
CA ARG A 51 6.17 4.45 -6.54
C ARG A 51 7.53 4.01 -6.00
N HIS A 52 8.00 4.66 -4.94
CA HIS A 52 9.31 4.41 -4.37
C HIS A 52 9.37 3.13 -3.54
N LEU A 53 8.23 2.56 -3.12
CA LEU A 53 8.18 1.43 -2.20
C LEU A 53 8.47 0.07 -2.86
N PRO A 54 7.84 -0.32 -3.98
CA PRO A 54 8.13 -1.59 -4.60
C PRO A 54 9.47 -1.58 -5.33
N GLY A 55 10.12 -2.75 -5.38
CA GLY A 55 11.31 -2.95 -6.21
C GLY A 55 10.95 -3.15 -7.68
N ASP A 56 11.96 -3.42 -8.53
CA ASP A 56 11.77 -3.60 -9.99
C ASP A 56 10.72 -4.67 -10.36
N LYS A 57 10.56 -5.70 -9.51
CA LYS A 57 9.59 -6.78 -9.68
C LYS A 57 8.35 -6.63 -8.78
N GLY A 58 8.29 -5.54 -8.02
CA GLY A 58 7.22 -5.25 -7.10
C GLY A 58 5.92 -4.92 -7.83
N ARG A 59 4.78 -5.18 -7.17
CA ARG A 59 3.45 -4.98 -7.77
C ARG A 59 2.56 -4.11 -6.89
N PHE A 60 1.70 -3.34 -7.54
CA PHE A 60 0.62 -2.63 -6.86
C PHE A 60 -0.67 -3.46 -6.91
N TYR A 61 -1.32 -3.59 -5.76
CA TYR A 61 -2.59 -4.29 -5.62
C TYR A 61 -3.64 -3.29 -5.11
N ALA A 62 -4.58 -2.92 -5.98
CA ALA A 62 -5.68 -2.03 -5.65
C ALA A 62 -6.98 -2.81 -5.56
N LEU A 63 -7.72 -2.63 -4.44
CA LEU A 63 -9.07 -3.16 -4.33
C LEU A 63 -10.08 -2.06 -4.69
N LYS A 64 -10.84 -2.27 -5.79
CA LYS A 64 -11.88 -1.36 -6.29
C LYS A 64 -13.23 -2.07 -6.35
N GLY A 65 -14.31 -1.33 -6.10
CA GLY A 65 -15.68 -1.89 -6.07
C GLY A 65 -16.26 -2.16 -7.46
N GLN A 66 -15.93 -1.31 -8.44
CA GLN A 66 -16.22 -1.51 -9.86
C GLN A 66 -14.89 -1.47 -10.62
N LEU A 67 -14.83 -2.10 -11.79
CA LEU A 67 -13.67 -2.03 -12.66
C LEU A 67 -13.51 -0.57 -13.15
N PRO A 68 -12.44 0.15 -12.76
CA PRO A 68 -12.33 1.58 -13.10
C PRO A 68 -11.60 1.73 -14.43
N GLU A 69 -12.30 1.51 -15.54
CA GLU A 69 -11.72 1.57 -16.90
C GLU A 69 -11.02 2.90 -17.18
N ASP A 70 -11.64 4.02 -16.79
CA ASP A 70 -11.07 5.37 -16.98
C ASP A 70 -9.77 5.60 -16.20
N GLU A 71 -9.69 5.08 -14.96
CA GLU A 71 -8.47 5.20 -14.15
C GLU A 71 -7.36 4.31 -14.70
N ILE A 72 -7.70 3.15 -15.26
CA ILE A 72 -6.74 2.24 -15.90
C ILE A 72 -6.21 2.87 -17.19
N ALA A 73 -7.08 3.44 -18.02
CA ALA A 73 -6.67 4.13 -19.24
C ALA A 73 -5.76 5.33 -18.93
N SER A 74 -5.98 6.01 -17.80
CA SER A 74 -5.16 7.14 -17.34
C SER A 74 -3.77 6.74 -16.81
N LEU A 75 -3.50 5.45 -16.63
CA LEU A 75 -2.19 4.92 -16.22
C LEU A 75 -1.31 4.50 -17.41
N ALA A 76 -1.85 4.49 -18.63
CA ALA A 76 -1.18 4.04 -19.85
C ALA A 76 -0.14 5.04 -20.38
#